data_AF-A0A1I6D175-F1
#
_entry.id   AF-A0A1I6D175-F1
#
_cell.length_a   1.000
_cell.length_b   1.000
_cell.length_c   1.000
_cell.angle_alpha   90.00
_cell.angle_beta   90.00
_cell.angle_gamma   90.00
#
_symmetry.space_group_name_H-M   'P 1'
#
loop_
_entity.id
_entity.type
_entity.pdbx_description
1 polymer ?
#
loop_
_entity_poly.entity_id
_entity_poly.type
_entity_poly.pdbx_seq_one_letter_code
_entity_poly.pdbx_strand_id
1 'polypeptide(L)'
;MIYSTGTLSVSGNTATGTGTNWTAAASQVRAGQTLIVLSNPVQMFQITAVNSATSLTVTPAASPDLSGQKYGILISDALSVDGLAQAMSQLINEYDENISGWEAFASTAANQNISVTINGVSMQIPALGKLVRKGDGGVISVADGGTGANNASDARKNILAAASGDNIDITSLRLTSFRLASNILFTSDLVEVGGSAYLDLQPRNSNWVKLRIIGGYNTRRGINGVFGSSSFNFDWGGPTAVGANPFELWVDGSRIGQVAFTTSSDKYLKKDIEYQDDNAAALEEVMQYRAASFKYRARGVLEESDTQYGFIAQDLVDVSPDVVRGKGLENYDYDPDNPRAGYSLDQMAIIMKLTQSVQYLQKQIQKLQQVTKQTSSGS
;
A
#
# COMPACT_ATOMS: atom_id res chain seq x y z
N MET A 1 87.06 0.82 2.86
CA MET A 1 87.09 0.44 1.43
C MET A 1 87.96 1.49 0.71
N ILE A 2 88.52 1.24 -0.49
CA ILE A 2 89.40 2.22 -1.18
C ILE A 2 88.89 2.48 -2.60
N TYR A 3 88.66 3.75 -2.95
CA TYR A 3 88.38 4.15 -4.35
C TYR A 3 89.70 4.47 -5.06
N SER A 4 89.97 3.83 -6.20
CA SER A 4 91.24 3.97 -6.94
C SER A 4 91.07 3.97 -8.46
N THR A 5 89.85 4.19 -8.95
CA THR A 5 89.53 4.19 -10.38
C THR A 5 90.13 5.42 -11.07
N GLY A 6 90.79 5.22 -12.22
CA GLY A 6 91.37 6.29 -13.03
C GLY A 6 92.75 6.76 -12.56
N THR A 7 93.19 7.90 -13.09
CA THR A 7 94.43 8.59 -12.70
C THR A 7 94.14 10.01 -12.24
N LEU A 8 95.09 10.60 -11.52
CA LEU A 8 94.94 11.91 -10.90
C LEU A 8 96.12 12.83 -11.21
N SER A 9 95.82 14.07 -11.58
CA SER A 9 96.75 15.20 -11.59
C SER A 9 96.34 16.18 -10.49
N VAL A 10 97.30 16.79 -9.80
CA VAL A 10 97.03 17.81 -8.77
C VAL A 10 97.92 19.02 -9.05
N SER A 11 97.29 20.19 -9.21
CA SER A 11 97.97 21.47 -9.34
C SER A 11 97.40 22.44 -8.31
N GLY A 12 98.27 22.94 -7.42
CA GLY A 12 97.84 23.70 -6.24
C GLY A 12 96.86 22.90 -5.37
N ASN A 13 95.68 23.45 -5.11
CA ASN A 13 94.60 22.82 -4.33
C ASN A 13 93.55 22.08 -5.19
N THR A 14 93.80 21.93 -6.49
CA THR A 14 92.83 21.32 -7.42
C THR A 14 93.34 19.96 -7.88
N ALA A 15 92.57 18.92 -7.59
CA ALA A 15 92.83 17.56 -8.04
C ALA A 15 91.87 17.23 -9.21
N THR A 16 92.45 16.90 -10.36
CA THR A 16 91.74 16.58 -11.61
C THR A 16 91.89 15.10 -11.94
N GLY A 17 90.76 14.40 -12.00
CA GLY A 17 90.68 12.98 -12.32
C GLY A 17 90.50 12.71 -13.81
N THR A 18 91.22 11.73 -14.35
CA THR A 18 90.99 11.18 -15.68
C THR A 18 90.42 9.76 -15.55
N GLY A 19 89.27 9.51 -16.18
CA GLY A 19 88.55 8.22 -16.03
C GLY A 19 87.93 8.00 -14.65
N THR A 20 87.72 9.07 -13.88
CA THR A 20 87.10 9.05 -12.56
C THR A 20 85.61 9.42 -12.64
N ASN A 21 84.83 9.01 -11.64
CA ASN A 21 83.47 9.50 -11.46
C ASN A 21 83.15 9.63 -9.96
N TRP A 22 83.64 10.71 -9.34
CA TRP A 22 83.57 10.92 -7.89
C TRP A 22 82.16 11.30 -7.38
N THR A 23 81.26 11.73 -8.26
CA THR A 23 79.87 12.05 -7.90
C THR A 23 78.92 10.86 -7.99
N ALA A 24 79.35 9.73 -8.59
CA ALA A 24 78.53 8.53 -8.63
C ALA A 24 78.28 7.97 -7.21
N ALA A 25 77.02 7.64 -6.90
CA ALA A 25 76.62 7.16 -5.57
C ALA A 25 77.42 5.93 -5.11
N ALA A 26 77.79 5.04 -6.04
CA ALA A 26 78.61 3.86 -5.76
C ALA A 26 80.08 4.17 -5.43
N SER A 27 80.60 5.35 -5.82
CA SER A 27 81.99 5.75 -5.56
C SER A 27 82.22 6.11 -4.09
N GLN A 28 81.16 6.52 -3.38
CA GLN A 28 81.19 6.95 -1.96
C GLN A 28 82.26 8.01 -1.63
N VAL A 29 82.70 8.79 -2.63
CA VAL A 29 83.69 9.87 -2.44
C VAL A 29 82.99 11.11 -1.88
N ARG A 30 83.49 11.67 -0.79
CA ARG A 30 82.92 12.84 -0.09
C ARG A 30 84.02 13.76 0.46
N ALA A 31 83.66 15.01 0.75
CA ALA A 31 84.51 15.91 1.53
C ALA A 31 84.81 15.32 2.92
N GLY A 32 85.99 15.62 3.44
CA GLY A 32 86.53 15.08 4.70
C GLY A 32 87.39 13.83 4.52
N GLN A 33 87.31 13.14 3.38
CA GLN A 33 88.07 11.90 3.15
C GLN A 33 89.54 12.14 2.81
N THR A 34 90.39 11.16 3.12
CA THR A 34 91.82 11.19 2.82
C THR A 34 92.10 10.63 1.42
N LEU A 35 92.81 11.42 0.62
CA LEU A 35 93.31 11.09 -0.70
C LEU A 35 94.84 10.86 -0.63
N ILE A 36 95.30 9.72 -1.12
CA ILE A 36 96.71 9.35 -1.15
C ILE A 36 97.13 9.21 -2.61
N VAL A 37 98.14 9.95 -3.03
CA VAL A 37 98.66 9.91 -4.40
C VAL A 37 100.00 9.18 -4.41
N LEU A 38 100.10 8.13 -5.21
CA LEU A 38 101.28 7.27 -5.35
C LEU A 38 102.33 7.96 -6.24
N SER A 39 102.73 9.18 -5.87
CA SER A 39 103.86 9.91 -6.42
C SER A 39 105.17 9.50 -5.73
N ASN A 40 106.31 9.96 -6.25
CA ASN A 40 107.60 9.81 -5.59
C ASN A 40 108.23 11.19 -5.35
N PRO A 41 108.21 11.73 -4.12
CA PRO A 41 107.66 11.15 -2.89
C PRO A 41 106.12 11.08 -2.88
N VAL A 42 105.54 10.19 -2.06
CA VAL A 42 104.08 10.05 -1.89
C VAL A 42 103.51 11.31 -1.26
N GLN A 43 102.42 11.85 -1.82
CA GLN A 43 101.71 13.00 -1.27
C GLN A 43 100.32 12.59 -0.75
N MET A 44 99.91 13.17 0.38
CA MET A 44 98.61 12.93 1.02
C MET A 44 97.84 14.24 1.11
N PHE A 45 96.53 14.13 0.88
CA PHE A 45 95.62 15.26 0.88
C PHE A 45 94.33 14.91 1.62
N GLN A 46 93.66 15.93 2.14
CA GLN A 46 92.27 15.85 2.56
C GLN A 46 91.38 16.48 1.49
N ILE A 47 90.30 15.79 1.10
CA ILE A 47 89.30 16.32 0.18
C ILE A 47 88.45 17.33 0.93
N THR A 48 88.47 18.60 0.53
CA THR A 48 87.64 19.65 1.16
C THR A 48 86.34 19.88 0.42
N ALA A 49 86.28 19.56 -0.88
CA ALA A 49 85.06 19.60 -1.67
C ALA A 49 85.11 18.60 -2.83
N VAL A 50 83.95 18.04 -3.18
CA VAL A 50 83.76 17.29 -4.43
C VAL A 50 83.05 18.22 -5.40
N ASN A 51 83.78 18.76 -6.37
CA ASN A 51 83.25 19.80 -7.27
C ASN A 51 82.49 19.19 -8.46
N SER A 52 82.94 18.03 -8.95
CA SER A 52 82.32 17.30 -10.05
C SER A 52 82.78 15.83 -10.09
N ALA A 53 82.32 15.08 -11.10
CA ALA A 53 82.76 13.69 -11.35
C ALA A 53 84.29 13.54 -11.50
N THR A 54 84.99 14.61 -11.88
CA THR A 54 86.42 14.62 -12.21
C THR A 54 87.20 15.76 -11.55
N SER A 55 86.60 16.51 -10.62
CA SER A 55 87.27 17.60 -9.91
C SER A 55 87.03 17.54 -8.40
N LEU A 56 88.12 17.59 -7.62
CA LEU A 56 88.11 17.76 -6.16
C LEU A 56 88.92 19.00 -5.77
N THR A 57 88.50 19.64 -4.68
CA THR A 57 89.35 20.58 -3.95
C THR A 57 90.04 19.83 -2.81
N VAL A 58 91.34 20.03 -2.66
CA VAL A 58 92.19 19.30 -1.73
C VAL A 58 93.08 20.22 -0.89
N THR A 59 93.49 19.76 0.29
CA THR A 59 94.46 20.47 1.16
C THR A 59 95.46 19.48 1.79
N PRO A 60 96.76 19.80 1.91
CA PRO A 60 97.44 21.03 1.47
C PRO A 60 97.59 21.13 -0.06
N ALA A 61 98.18 22.21 -0.59
CA ALA A 61 98.49 22.33 -2.01
C ALA A 61 99.61 21.34 -2.43
N ALA A 62 99.53 20.80 -3.65
CA ALA A 62 100.55 19.88 -4.17
C ALA A 62 101.93 20.56 -4.28
N SER A 63 102.99 19.84 -3.91
CA SER A 63 104.37 20.32 -4.03
C SER A 63 105.37 19.15 -4.12
N PRO A 64 105.99 18.90 -5.29
CA PRO A 64 105.68 19.51 -6.60
C PRO A 64 104.31 19.06 -7.15
N ASP A 65 103.81 19.76 -8.17
CA ASP A 65 102.59 19.40 -8.91
C ASP A 65 102.67 17.96 -9.45
N LEU A 66 101.53 17.26 -9.44
CA LEU A 66 101.41 15.86 -9.81
C LEU A 66 100.68 15.72 -11.15
N SER A 67 101.14 14.83 -12.03
CA SER A 67 100.53 14.61 -13.35
C SER A 67 100.29 13.13 -13.60
N GLY A 68 99.03 12.74 -13.77
CA GLY A 68 98.63 11.39 -14.21
C GLY A 68 98.99 10.25 -13.25
N GLN A 69 99.15 10.52 -11.95
CA GLN A 69 99.56 9.53 -10.96
C GLN A 69 98.41 8.60 -10.55
N LYS A 70 98.76 7.38 -10.10
CA LYS A 70 97.79 6.50 -9.42
C LYS A 70 97.49 7.04 -8.01
N TYR A 71 96.28 6.80 -7.53
CA TYR A 71 95.83 7.29 -6.23
C TYR A 71 94.87 6.32 -5.56
N GLY A 72 94.64 6.52 -4.26
CA GLY A 72 93.59 5.85 -3.50
C GLY A 72 92.91 6.84 -2.56
N ILE A 73 91.58 6.83 -2.52
CA ILE A 73 90.77 7.56 -1.54
C ILE A 73 90.29 6.55 -0.50
N LEU A 74 90.58 6.82 0.77
CA LEU A 74 90.06 6.03 1.89
C LEU A 74 88.58 6.38 2.07
N ILE A 75 87.69 5.49 1.63
CA ILE A 75 86.24 5.65 1.76
C ILE A 75 85.75 4.94 3.03
N SER A 76 84.99 5.66 3.85
CA SER A 76 84.25 5.15 5.01
C SER A 76 82.75 5.21 4.73
N ASP A 77 82.00 4.22 5.25
CA ASP A 77 80.53 4.13 5.14
C ASP A 77 79.80 5.02 6.17
N ALA A 78 80.49 6.03 6.70
CA ALA A 78 79.93 6.89 7.73
C ALA A 78 79.02 7.93 7.06
N LEU A 79 77.71 7.70 7.09
CA LEU A 79 76.78 8.82 7.29
C LEU A 79 77.32 9.59 8.50
N SER A 80 77.69 10.87 8.34
CA SER A 80 78.16 11.66 9.47
C SER A 80 77.11 11.62 10.57
N VAL A 81 77.54 11.71 11.83
CA VAL A 81 76.62 11.77 12.99
C VAL A 81 75.53 12.82 12.75
N ASP A 82 75.89 13.93 12.07
CA ASP A 82 74.97 14.99 11.69
C ASP A 82 73.92 14.56 10.65
N GLY A 83 74.28 13.78 9.64
CA GLY A 83 73.35 13.29 8.61
C GLY A 83 72.33 12.29 9.18
N LEU A 84 72.76 11.44 10.11
CA LEU A 84 71.84 10.57 10.86
C LEU A 84 70.93 11.39 11.77
N ALA A 85 71.47 12.38 12.49
CA ALA A 85 70.69 13.25 13.37
C ALA A 85 69.62 14.03 12.61
N GLN A 86 69.91 14.51 11.40
CA GLN A 86 68.93 15.19 10.55
C GLN A 86 67.80 14.26 10.09
N ALA A 87 68.13 13.05 9.62
CA ALA A 87 67.11 12.08 9.20
C ALA A 87 66.23 11.63 10.37
N MET A 88 66.82 11.42 11.55
CA MET A 88 66.06 11.12 12.77
C MET A 88 65.18 12.29 13.21
N SER A 89 65.68 13.53 13.11
CA SER A 89 64.89 14.72 13.45
C SER A 89 63.68 14.89 12.52
N GLN A 90 63.82 14.62 11.22
CA GLN A 90 62.69 14.66 10.30
C GLN A 90 61.66 13.57 10.63
N LEU A 91 62.11 12.34 10.87
CA LEU A 91 61.22 11.23 11.25
C LEU A 91 60.45 11.51 12.55
N ILE A 92 61.11 12.08 13.56
CA ILE A 92 60.48 12.44 14.83
C ILE A 92 59.43 13.54 14.61
N ASN A 93 59.74 14.56 13.82
CA ASN A 93 58.79 15.62 13.51
C ASN A 93 57.56 15.10 12.75
N GLU A 94 57.77 14.22 11.75
CA GLU A 94 56.67 13.58 11.02
C GLU A 94 55.80 12.68 11.94
N TYR A 95 56.44 11.97 12.87
CA TYR A 95 55.73 11.14 13.84
C TYR A 95 54.91 11.97 14.84
N ASP A 96 55.47 13.08 15.31
CA ASP A 96 54.81 14.00 16.25
C ASP A 96 53.62 14.74 15.61
N GLU A 97 53.77 15.17 14.36
CA GLU A 97 52.65 15.74 13.58
C GLU A 97 51.53 14.71 13.36
N ASN A 98 51.89 13.46 13.06
CA ASN A 98 50.91 12.38 12.87
C ASN A 98 50.16 12.09 14.19
N ILE A 99 50.88 11.93 15.31
CA ILE A 99 50.27 11.74 16.63
C ILE A 99 49.36 12.91 17.00
N SER A 100 49.81 14.15 16.79
CA SER A 100 49.01 15.34 17.05
C SER A 100 47.70 15.33 16.25
N GLY A 101 47.73 14.88 15.00
CA GLY A 101 46.54 14.65 14.18
C GLY A 101 45.59 13.61 14.76
N TRP A 102 46.13 12.47 15.24
CA TRP A 102 45.34 11.41 15.90
C TRP A 102 44.77 11.83 17.24
N GLU A 103 45.51 12.58 18.05
CA GLU A 103 45.03 13.12 19.31
C GLU A 103 43.91 14.13 19.08
N ALA A 104 44.06 15.05 18.12
CA ALA A 104 43.01 15.98 17.73
C ALA A 104 41.76 15.25 17.23
N PHE A 105 41.93 14.16 16.47
CA PHE A 105 40.85 13.31 15.99
C PHE A 105 40.08 12.64 17.12
N ALA A 106 40.79 12.02 18.07
CA ALA A 106 40.22 11.19 19.12
C ALA A 106 39.70 11.97 20.34
N SER A 107 40.35 13.08 20.71
CA SER A 107 40.04 13.83 21.94
C SER A 107 38.96 14.91 21.74
N THR A 108 38.70 15.32 20.51
CA THR A 108 37.72 16.38 20.22
C THR A 108 36.30 15.83 20.29
N ALA A 109 35.58 16.17 21.37
CA ALA A 109 34.15 15.91 21.52
C ALA A 109 33.26 16.90 20.74
N ALA A 110 33.84 17.98 20.19
CA ALA A 110 33.14 19.00 19.43
C ALA A 110 32.78 18.51 18.01
N ASN A 111 31.64 18.99 17.49
CA ASN A 111 31.20 18.73 16.12
C ASN A 111 31.96 19.62 15.12
N GLN A 112 33.24 19.33 14.92
CA GLN A 112 34.11 20.13 14.04
C GLN A 112 34.94 19.25 13.11
N ASN A 113 35.43 19.87 12.04
CA ASN A 113 36.49 19.29 11.23
C ASN A 113 37.83 19.63 11.88
N ILE A 114 38.79 18.73 11.74
CA ILE A 114 40.18 18.94 12.10
C ILE A 114 41.03 18.96 10.83
N SER A 115 42.07 19.79 10.85
CA SER A 115 43.05 19.88 9.76
C SER A 115 44.19 18.91 10.04
N VAL A 116 44.44 17.99 9.10
CA VAL A 116 45.57 17.05 9.17
C VAL A 116 46.37 17.17 7.88
N THR A 117 47.69 17.15 8.00
CA THR A 117 48.60 17.16 6.84
C THR A 117 49.04 15.74 6.56
N ILE A 118 48.72 15.22 5.37
CA ILE A 118 49.14 13.89 4.92
C ILE A 118 49.99 14.06 3.67
N ASN A 119 51.25 13.60 3.70
CA ASN A 119 52.21 13.75 2.59
C ASN A 119 52.34 15.21 2.09
N GLY A 120 52.33 16.18 3.02
CA GLY A 120 52.42 17.62 2.70
C GLY A 120 51.12 18.27 2.19
N VAL A 121 50.01 17.53 2.10
CA VAL A 121 48.70 18.05 1.69
C VAL A 121 47.81 18.22 2.92
N SER A 122 47.35 19.46 3.17
CA SER A 122 46.39 19.73 4.24
C SER A 122 45.00 19.24 3.84
N MET A 123 44.37 18.44 4.69
CA MET A 123 43.05 17.86 4.51
C MET A 123 42.17 18.14 5.72
N GLN A 124 40.87 18.33 5.47
CA GLN A 124 39.87 18.42 6.54
C GLN A 124 39.22 17.06 6.73
N ILE A 125 39.38 16.48 7.91
CA ILE A 125 38.66 15.26 8.30
C ILE A 125 37.71 15.58 9.46
N PRO A 126 36.52 14.96 9.52
CA PRO A 126 35.66 15.09 10.68
C PRO A 126 36.35 14.53 11.93
N ALA A 127 36.32 15.26 13.05
CA ALA A 127 36.75 14.69 14.33
C ALA A 127 35.83 13.53 14.76
N LEU A 128 36.25 12.69 15.72
CA LEU A 128 35.42 11.62 16.27
C LEU A 128 34.07 12.13 16.80
N GLY A 129 34.07 13.31 17.42
CA GLY A 129 32.86 14.01 17.86
C GLY A 129 31.87 14.32 16.74
N LYS A 130 32.33 14.50 15.49
CA LYS A 130 31.50 14.73 14.30
C LYS A 130 31.16 13.44 13.55
N LEU A 131 32.00 12.40 13.62
CA LEU A 131 31.77 11.09 13.00
C LEU A 131 30.60 10.32 13.63
N VAL A 132 30.30 10.58 14.92
CA VAL A 132 29.25 9.86 15.66
C VAL A 132 28.10 10.77 16.11
N ARG A 133 28.23 12.11 16.04
CA ARG A 133 27.13 13.05 16.32
C ARG A 133 26.44 13.53 15.05
N LYS A 134 25.69 12.62 14.45
CA LYS A 134 24.23 12.62 14.60
C LYS A 134 23.69 13.75 15.54
N GLY A 135 23.54 15.01 15.10
CA GLY A 135 22.73 16.07 15.76
C GLY A 135 22.94 16.37 17.27
N ASP A 136 22.22 17.37 17.80
CA ASP A 136 22.11 17.56 19.26
C ASP A 136 21.39 16.33 19.85
N GLY A 137 22.07 15.56 20.70
CA GLY A 137 21.50 14.37 21.34
C GLY A 137 21.82 13.01 20.71
N GLY A 138 22.73 12.93 19.73
CA GLY A 138 23.21 11.63 19.20
C GLY A 138 22.29 10.94 18.19
N VAL A 139 21.48 11.70 17.46
CA VAL A 139 20.53 11.26 16.40
C VAL A 139 20.87 11.80 14.99
N ILE A 140 20.89 10.98 13.92
CA ILE A 140 21.17 11.42 12.52
C ILE A 140 19.88 12.15 12.15
N SER A 141 19.97 13.37 11.62
CA SER A 141 18.81 14.12 11.14
C SER A 141 18.03 13.33 10.07
N VAL A 142 16.76 13.64 9.83
CA VAL A 142 16.02 12.98 8.74
C VAL A 142 16.64 13.30 7.37
N ALA A 143 17.16 14.52 7.18
CA ALA A 143 17.80 14.96 5.93
C ALA A 143 19.08 14.17 5.58
N ASP A 144 19.79 13.70 6.61
CA ASP A 144 21.04 12.94 6.46
C ASP A 144 20.80 11.41 6.45
N GLY A 145 19.56 10.97 6.26
CA GLY A 145 19.19 9.55 6.20
C GLY A 145 18.98 8.88 7.57
N GLY A 146 18.83 9.67 8.62
CA GLY A 146 18.48 9.21 9.97
C GLY A 146 17.00 9.31 10.30
N THR A 147 16.69 9.20 11.59
CA THR A 147 15.33 9.36 12.15
C THR A 147 15.18 10.58 13.02
N GLY A 148 16.27 11.30 13.34
CA GLY A 148 16.28 12.48 14.21
C GLY A 148 15.82 12.21 15.64
N ALA A 149 15.77 10.95 16.09
CA ALA A 149 15.22 10.57 17.38
C ALA A 149 16.00 9.43 18.07
N ASN A 150 15.97 9.44 19.40
CA ASN A 150 16.68 8.51 20.28
C ASN A 150 15.79 7.37 20.81
N ASN A 151 14.51 7.36 20.46
CA ASN A 151 13.56 6.32 20.80
C ASN A 151 12.69 5.96 19.58
N ALA A 152 12.10 4.76 19.63
CA ALA A 152 11.37 4.22 18.48
C ALA A 152 10.09 5.00 18.14
N SER A 153 9.43 5.62 19.12
CA SER A 153 8.19 6.38 18.92
C SER A 153 8.46 7.64 18.11
N ASP A 154 9.42 8.45 18.57
CA ASP A 154 9.79 9.69 17.91
C ASP A 154 10.45 9.42 16.55
N ALA A 155 11.22 8.32 16.43
CA ALA A 155 11.80 7.91 15.16
C ALA A 155 10.74 7.66 14.09
N ARG A 156 9.66 6.93 14.42
CA ARG A 156 8.53 6.69 13.51
C ARG A 156 7.80 7.97 13.17
N LYS A 157 7.53 8.81 14.16
CA LYS A 157 6.88 10.11 13.98
C LYS A 157 7.66 11.01 13.01
N ASN A 158 8.98 11.08 13.17
CA ASN A 158 9.83 11.95 12.34
C ASN A 158 9.92 11.50 10.88
N ILE A 159 9.87 10.19 10.62
CA ILE A 159 9.90 9.64 9.25
C ILE A 159 8.51 9.35 8.69
N LEU A 160 7.44 9.73 9.41
CA LEU A 160 6.04 9.50 9.06
C LEU A 160 5.74 8.01 8.76
N ALA A 161 6.41 7.10 9.46
CA ALA A 161 6.20 5.68 9.31
C ALA A 161 5.02 5.21 10.16
N ALA A 162 4.17 4.39 9.53
CA ALA A 162 3.12 3.62 10.19
C ALA A 162 3.72 2.75 11.31
N ALA A 163 3.06 2.70 12.47
CA ALA A 163 3.37 1.73 13.50
C ALA A 163 2.95 0.31 13.06
N SER A 164 3.61 -0.71 13.61
CA SER A 164 3.09 -2.07 13.52
C SER A 164 1.88 -2.20 14.44
N GLY A 165 0.71 -2.56 13.88
CA GLY A 165 -0.56 -2.66 14.61
C GLY A 165 -1.57 -1.60 14.18
N ASP A 166 -2.26 -1.01 15.15
CA ASP A 166 -3.36 -0.07 14.92
C ASP A 166 -2.82 1.32 14.55
N ASN A 167 -2.71 1.58 13.25
CA ASN A 167 -2.27 2.85 12.66
C ASN A 167 -3.34 3.95 12.76
N ILE A 168 -3.80 4.23 13.97
CA ILE A 168 -4.87 5.20 14.25
C ILE A 168 -4.50 6.64 13.86
N ASP A 169 -3.21 6.91 13.65
CA ASP A 169 -2.66 8.18 13.20
C ASP A 169 -2.83 8.41 11.69
N ILE A 170 -3.09 7.35 10.91
CA ILE A 170 -3.37 7.46 9.47
C ILE A 170 -4.84 7.89 9.27
N THR A 171 -5.05 9.18 9.05
CA THR A 171 -6.38 9.77 8.84
C THR A 171 -6.82 9.79 7.37
N SER A 172 -5.89 9.59 6.42
CA SER A 172 -6.22 9.50 5.00
C SER A 172 -5.19 8.67 4.23
N LEU A 173 -5.67 7.91 3.25
CA LEU A 173 -4.85 7.15 2.31
C LEU A 173 -5.36 7.39 0.89
N ARG A 174 -4.47 7.86 0.01
CA ARG A 174 -4.73 7.96 -1.43
C ARG A 174 -4.09 6.76 -2.12
N LEU A 175 -4.91 5.84 -2.62
CA LEU A 175 -4.46 4.61 -3.27
C LEU A 175 -5.06 4.54 -4.68
N THR A 176 -4.31 4.00 -5.64
CA THR A 176 -4.84 3.70 -6.98
C THR A 176 -5.68 2.42 -6.98
N SER A 177 -5.36 1.46 -6.10
CA SER A 177 -6.16 0.27 -5.85
C SER A 177 -5.96 -0.21 -4.42
N PHE A 178 -7.01 -0.75 -3.82
CA PHE A 178 -6.98 -1.40 -2.52
C PHE A 178 -7.37 -2.87 -2.70
N ARG A 179 -6.47 -3.78 -2.37
CA ARG A 179 -6.71 -5.23 -2.45
C ARG A 179 -6.44 -5.84 -1.08
N LEU A 180 -7.44 -6.54 -0.57
CA LEU A 180 -7.31 -7.38 0.61
C LEU A 180 -6.97 -8.81 0.20
N ALA A 181 -6.11 -9.47 0.97
CA ALA A 181 -5.86 -10.90 0.84
C ALA A 181 -7.08 -11.72 1.31
N SER A 182 -7.05 -13.04 1.11
CA SER A 182 -8.14 -13.93 1.51
C SER A 182 -8.38 -13.90 3.02
N ASN A 183 -9.66 -13.90 3.42
CA ASN A 183 -10.12 -13.94 4.81
C ASN A 183 -9.78 -12.70 5.68
N ILE A 184 -9.55 -11.53 5.08
CA ILE A 184 -9.42 -10.27 5.84
C ILE A 184 -10.78 -9.62 6.04
N LEU A 185 -11.12 -9.31 7.28
CA LEU A 185 -12.28 -8.49 7.62
C LEU A 185 -11.95 -7.01 7.34
N PHE A 186 -12.77 -6.36 6.52
CA PHE A 186 -12.77 -4.91 6.36
C PHE A 186 -13.92 -4.33 7.18
N THR A 187 -13.57 -3.56 8.21
CA THR A 187 -14.53 -2.80 9.00
C THR A 187 -14.40 -1.33 8.65
N SER A 188 -15.53 -0.70 8.31
CA SER A 188 -15.61 0.72 8.03
C SER A 188 -16.98 1.23 8.45
N ASP A 189 -17.01 2.40 9.07
CA ASP A 189 -18.25 3.09 9.40
C ASP A 189 -18.94 3.64 8.14
N LEU A 190 -18.16 3.96 7.10
CA LEU A 190 -18.65 4.53 5.84
C LEU A 190 -17.75 4.15 4.66
N VAL A 191 -18.37 3.54 3.64
CA VAL A 191 -17.78 3.37 2.32
C VAL A 191 -18.48 4.31 1.35
N GLU A 192 -17.83 5.41 1.01
CA GLU A 192 -18.34 6.41 0.06
C GLU A 192 -17.71 6.23 -1.33
N VAL A 193 -18.54 6.25 -2.37
CA VAL A 193 -18.10 6.22 -3.77
C VAL A 193 -18.39 7.60 -4.37
N GLY A 194 -17.35 8.42 -4.51
CA GLY A 194 -17.46 9.79 -4.99
C GLY A 194 -17.68 9.89 -6.51
N GLY A 195 -18.41 10.93 -6.93
CA GLY A 195 -18.67 11.22 -8.35
C GLY A 195 -19.70 10.29 -8.98
N SER A 196 -19.70 10.22 -10.32
CA SER A 196 -20.54 9.29 -11.08
C SER A 196 -19.85 7.92 -11.18
N ALA A 197 -19.92 7.13 -10.12
CA ALA A 197 -19.25 5.83 -10.03
C ALA A 197 -20.15 4.76 -9.39
N TYR A 198 -19.68 3.51 -9.41
CA TYR A 198 -20.42 2.34 -8.97
C TYR A 198 -19.69 1.62 -7.85
N LEU A 199 -20.44 1.01 -6.93
CA LEU A 199 -19.91 -0.01 -6.01
C LEU A 199 -20.12 -1.38 -6.64
N ASP A 200 -19.08 -1.91 -7.26
CA ASP A 200 -19.13 -3.23 -7.88
C ASP A 200 -18.75 -4.33 -6.87
N LEU A 201 -19.63 -5.31 -6.71
CA LEU A 201 -19.37 -6.50 -5.91
C LEU A 201 -19.25 -7.71 -6.85
N GLN A 202 -18.02 -8.12 -7.13
CA GLN A 202 -17.72 -9.18 -8.10
C GLN A 202 -16.90 -10.31 -7.47
N PRO A 203 -17.24 -11.58 -7.73
CA PRO A 203 -16.46 -12.70 -7.24
C PRO A 203 -15.30 -12.98 -8.20
N ARG A 204 -14.07 -13.09 -7.70
CA ARG A 204 -12.92 -13.37 -8.58
C ARG A 204 -12.93 -14.80 -9.13
N ASN A 205 -13.35 -15.77 -8.33
CA ASN A 205 -13.28 -17.22 -8.63
C ASN A 205 -14.51 -18.00 -8.08
N SER A 206 -15.66 -17.34 -7.94
CA SER A 206 -16.88 -17.93 -7.36
C SER A 206 -18.09 -17.51 -8.18
N ASN A 207 -19.19 -18.26 -8.09
CA ASN A 207 -20.43 -17.95 -8.81
C ASN A 207 -21.38 -17.06 -8.00
N TRP A 208 -20.99 -16.65 -6.80
CA TRP A 208 -21.87 -15.92 -5.89
C TRP A 208 -21.15 -14.79 -5.17
N VAL A 209 -21.82 -13.64 -5.15
CA VAL A 209 -21.58 -12.52 -4.25
C VAL A 209 -22.86 -12.36 -3.47
N LYS A 210 -22.75 -12.23 -2.14
CA LYS A 210 -23.89 -11.90 -1.28
C LYS A 210 -23.69 -10.52 -0.71
N LEU A 211 -24.67 -9.65 -0.93
CA LEU A 211 -24.84 -8.42 -0.18
C LEU A 211 -25.86 -8.68 0.92
N ARG A 212 -25.38 -8.76 2.17
CA ARG A 212 -26.26 -8.90 3.35
C ARG A 212 -26.31 -7.55 4.05
N ILE A 213 -27.49 -6.96 4.10
CA ILE A 213 -27.73 -5.68 4.78
C ILE A 213 -28.70 -5.96 5.92
N ILE A 214 -28.25 -5.74 7.15
CA ILE A 214 -29.05 -6.07 8.35
C ILE A 214 -30.18 -5.06 8.57
N GLY A 215 -29.90 -3.77 8.34
CA GLY A 215 -30.88 -2.69 8.53
C GLY A 215 -31.83 -2.46 7.34
N GLY A 216 -31.58 -3.12 6.21
CA GLY A 216 -32.27 -2.90 4.94
C GLY A 216 -31.80 -1.70 4.13
N TYR A 217 -32.52 -1.44 3.04
CA TYR A 217 -32.22 -0.40 2.08
C TYR A 217 -32.97 0.88 2.43
N ASN A 218 -32.24 2.00 2.47
CA ASN A 218 -32.84 3.32 2.58
C ASN A 218 -32.60 4.11 1.29
N THR A 219 -33.67 4.60 0.68
CA THR A 219 -33.63 5.25 -0.63
C THR A 219 -34.32 6.61 -0.59
N ARG A 220 -33.87 7.54 -1.44
CA ARG A 220 -34.49 8.86 -1.59
C ARG A 220 -35.56 8.89 -2.69
N ARG A 221 -36.50 9.83 -2.57
CA ARG A 221 -37.58 10.05 -3.55
C ARG A 221 -37.04 10.69 -4.85
N GLY A 222 -36.44 9.88 -5.72
CA GLY A 222 -35.79 10.35 -6.96
C GLY A 222 -34.45 11.08 -6.70
N ILE A 223 -33.82 11.61 -7.77
CA ILE A 223 -32.47 12.21 -7.69
C ILE A 223 -32.38 13.44 -6.78
N ASN A 224 -33.46 14.21 -6.63
CA ASN A 224 -33.45 15.42 -5.80
C ASN A 224 -34.22 15.26 -4.48
N GLY A 225 -34.69 14.05 -4.16
CA GLY A 225 -35.42 13.78 -2.94
C GLY A 225 -34.51 13.67 -1.71
N VAL A 226 -35.12 13.77 -0.53
CA VAL A 226 -34.50 13.40 0.74
C VAL A 226 -34.63 11.89 0.97
N PHE A 227 -33.71 11.32 1.76
CA PHE A 227 -33.81 9.93 2.23
C PHE A 227 -34.96 9.80 3.23
N GLY A 228 -35.70 8.69 3.15
CA GLY A 228 -36.71 8.35 4.16
C GLY A 228 -36.05 7.92 5.47
N SER A 229 -36.84 7.82 6.55
CA SER A 229 -36.38 7.21 7.81
C SER A 229 -36.54 5.69 7.83
N SER A 230 -37.53 5.17 7.11
CA SER A 230 -37.84 3.74 7.04
C SER A 230 -36.95 3.03 6.02
N SER A 231 -36.52 1.83 6.38
CA SER A 231 -35.74 0.96 5.51
C SER A 231 -36.63 -0.17 4.99
N PHE A 232 -36.46 -0.55 3.73
CA PHE A 232 -37.19 -1.69 3.17
C PHE A 232 -36.28 -2.88 2.94
N ASN A 233 -36.86 -4.07 3.00
CA ASN A 233 -36.22 -5.33 2.72
C ASN A 233 -37.09 -6.18 1.80
N PHE A 234 -36.44 -6.85 0.87
CA PHE A 234 -37.05 -7.97 0.17
C PHE A 234 -36.55 -9.27 0.78
N ASP A 235 -37.46 -10.10 1.25
CA ASP A 235 -37.13 -11.38 1.88
C ASP A 235 -37.70 -12.52 1.06
N TRP A 236 -36.87 -13.53 0.79
CA TRP A 236 -37.36 -14.79 0.27
C TRP A 236 -37.66 -15.67 1.48
N GLY A 237 -38.92 -15.63 1.93
CA GLY A 237 -39.33 -16.26 3.17
C GLY A 237 -38.90 -17.72 3.24
N GLY A 238 -38.42 -18.13 4.43
CA GLY A 238 -38.28 -19.55 4.74
C GLY A 238 -39.63 -20.27 4.71
N PRO A 239 -39.66 -21.62 4.71
CA PRO A 239 -40.92 -22.37 4.71
C PRO A 239 -41.82 -21.89 5.85
N THR A 240 -43.00 -21.37 5.48
CA THR A 240 -44.01 -20.93 6.45
C THR A 240 -45.06 -22.02 6.62
N ALA A 241 -45.77 -22.02 7.75
CA ALA A 241 -46.87 -22.94 8.01
C ALA A 241 -48.07 -22.79 7.04
N VAL A 242 -48.07 -21.76 6.18
CA VAL A 242 -49.25 -21.29 5.42
C VAL A 242 -49.09 -21.27 3.89
N GLY A 243 -47.96 -21.76 3.35
CA GLY A 243 -47.79 -21.92 1.90
C GLY A 243 -46.35 -21.77 1.43
N ALA A 244 -46.13 -22.03 0.14
CA ALA A 244 -44.82 -22.00 -0.51
C ALA A 244 -44.17 -20.62 -0.42
N ASN A 245 -42.88 -20.59 -0.04
CA ASN A 245 -41.95 -19.46 0.11
C ASN A 245 -42.35 -18.19 -0.68
N PRO A 246 -43.20 -17.31 -0.11
CA PRO A 246 -43.55 -16.08 -0.78
C PRO A 246 -42.35 -15.15 -0.80
N PHE A 247 -42.17 -14.43 -1.90
CA PHE A 247 -41.23 -13.31 -1.96
C PHE A 247 -41.92 -12.08 -1.34
N GLU A 248 -41.39 -11.56 -0.24
CA GLU A 248 -42.07 -10.59 0.62
C GLU A 248 -41.37 -9.25 0.65
N LEU A 249 -42.16 -8.18 0.75
CA LEU A 249 -41.70 -6.83 1.05
C LEU A 249 -41.92 -6.55 2.53
N TRP A 250 -40.86 -6.13 3.19
CA TRP A 250 -40.83 -5.67 4.57
C TRP A 250 -40.40 -4.21 4.61
N VAL A 251 -41.00 -3.43 5.50
CA VAL A 251 -40.55 -2.08 5.82
C VAL A 251 -40.35 -2.02 7.33
N ASP A 252 -39.14 -1.66 7.74
CA ASP A 252 -38.67 -1.75 9.11
C ASP A 252 -38.94 -3.15 9.68
N GLY A 253 -39.74 -3.24 10.75
CA GLY A 253 -40.13 -4.53 11.36
C GLY A 253 -41.42 -5.14 10.80
N SER A 254 -42.10 -4.47 9.87
CA SER A 254 -43.47 -4.84 9.48
C SER A 254 -43.53 -5.44 8.08
N ARG A 255 -44.28 -6.53 7.95
CA ARG A 255 -44.54 -7.16 6.65
C ARG A 255 -45.57 -6.34 5.87
N ILE A 256 -45.17 -5.79 4.71
CA ILE A 256 -46.07 -5.02 3.85
C ILE A 256 -46.94 -5.94 2.99
N GLY A 257 -46.35 -7.01 2.46
CA GLY A 257 -47.08 -7.97 1.65
C GLY A 257 -46.16 -8.82 0.78
N GLN A 258 -46.78 -9.56 -0.13
CA GLN A 258 -46.08 -10.38 -1.11
C GLN A 258 -45.85 -9.59 -2.40
N VAL A 259 -44.66 -9.71 -2.96
CA VAL A 259 -44.38 -9.26 -4.32
C VAL A 259 -44.93 -10.32 -5.29
N ALA A 260 -46.03 -9.98 -5.96
CA ALA A 260 -46.67 -10.85 -6.93
C ALA A 260 -46.11 -10.57 -8.33
N PHE A 261 -45.71 -11.62 -9.04
CA PHE A 261 -45.39 -11.55 -10.46
C PHE A 261 -46.68 -11.70 -11.27
N THR A 262 -46.78 -11.03 -12.42
CA THR A 262 -47.89 -11.25 -13.34
C THR A 262 -47.95 -12.73 -13.71
N THR A 263 -49.08 -13.38 -13.43
CA THR A 263 -49.30 -14.76 -13.84
C THR A 263 -49.54 -14.79 -15.35
N SER A 264 -48.60 -15.33 -16.11
CA SER A 264 -48.77 -15.52 -17.55
C SER A 264 -49.87 -16.56 -17.81
N SER A 265 -50.84 -16.22 -18.66
CA SER A 265 -51.97 -17.09 -19.02
C SER A 265 -51.72 -17.84 -20.34
N ASP A 266 -50.46 -18.17 -20.64
CA ASP A 266 -50.10 -18.89 -21.86
C ASP A 266 -50.48 -20.38 -21.74
N LYS A 267 -51.07 -20.96 -22.78
CA LYS A 267 -51.49 -22.38 -22.78
C LYS A 267 -50.32 -23.33 -22.55
N TYR A 268 -49.13 -23.02 -23.04
CA TYR A 268 -47.94 -23.86 -22.89
C TYR A 268 -47.29 -23.75 -21.51
N LEU A 269 -47.69 -22.75 -20.71
CA LEU A 269 -47.32 -22.62 -19.30
C LEU A 269 -48.37 -23.25 -18.38
N LYS A 270 -49.39 -23.91 -18.95
CA LYS A 270 -50.45 -24.63 -18.23
C LYS A 270 -50.39 -26.11 -18.58
N LYS A 271 -50.81 -26.94 -17.64
CA LYS A 271 -50.99 -28.38 -17.80
C LYS A 271 -52.38 -28.77 -17.32
N ASP A 272 -52.85 -29.95 -17.71
CA ASP A 272 -54.11 -30.52 -17.23
C ASP A 272 -55.30 -29.57 -17.43
N ILE A 273 -55.42 -29.01 -18.64
CA ILE A 273 -56.44 -28.01 -18.98
C ILE A 273 -57.78 -28.70 -19.22
N GLU A 274 -58.72 -28.50 -18.30
CA GLU A 274 -60.13 -28.89 -18.42
C GLU A 274 -61.02 -27.66 -18.50
N TYR A 275 -61.96 -27.64 -19.43
CA TYR A 275 -62.94 -26.56 -19.58
C TYR A 275 -64.13 -26.81 -18.65
N GLN A 276 -64.50 -25.79 -17.88
CA GLN A 276 -65.63 -25.84 -16.95
C GLN A 276 -66.89 -25.28 -17.62
N ASP A 277 -67.83 -26.16 -17.98
CA ASP A 277 -69.04 -25.79 -18.73
C ASP A 277 -70.34 -25.79 -17.89
N ASP A 278 -70.25 -26.12 -16.60
CA ASP A 278 -71.40 -26.10 -15.69
C ASP A 278 -71.73 -24.66 -15.24
N ASN A 279 -72.27 -23.89 -16.18
CA ASN A 279 -72.63 -22.50 -15.93
C ASN A 279 -73.83 -22.34 -14.98
N ALA A 280 -74.61 -23.40 -14.74
CA ALA A 280 -75.76 -23.36 -13.84
C ALA A 280 -75.30 -23.41 -12.37
N ALA A 281 -74.39 -24.33 -12.04
CA ALA A 281 -73.77 -24.40 -10.72
C ALA A 281 -73.03 -23.11 -10.38
N ALA A 282 -72.29 -22.53 -11.34
CA ALA A 282 -71.61 -21.25 -11.16
C ALA A 282 -72.59 -20.09 -10.83
N LEU A 283 -73.79 -20.08 -11.41
CA LEU A 283 -74.82 -19.10 -11.06
C LEU A 283 -75.34 -19.31 -9.64
N GLU A 284 -75.60 -20.56 -9.23
CA GLU A 284 -76.09 -20.86 -7.88
C GLU A 284 -75.11 -20.40 -6.79
N GLU A 285 -73.81 -20.55 -7.02
CA GLU A 285 -72.77 -20.03 -6.13
C GLU A 285 -72.71 -18.50 -6.17
N VAL A 286 -72.65 -17.88 -7.36
CA VAL A 286 -72.57 -16.41 -7.52
C VAL A 286 -73.76 -15.70 -6.89
N MET A 287 -74.96 -16.29 -6.94
CA MET A 287 -76.17 -15.73 -6.32
C MET A 287 -76.08 -15.64 -4.78
N GLN A 288 -75.17 -16.40 -4.17
CA GLN A 288 -74.90 -16.36 -2.73
C GLN A 288 -73.78 -15.36 -2.36
N TYR A 289 -73.15 -14.72 -3.35
CA TYR A 289 -72.07 -13.77 -3.09
C TYR A 289 -72.62 -12.48 -2.46
N ARG A 290 -72.06 -12.12 -1.31
CA ARG A 290 -72.47 -10.93 -0.55
C ARG A 290 -71.51 -9.78 -0.82
N ALA A 291 -72.00 -8.75 -1.49
CA ALA A 291 -71.24 -7.50 -1.63
C ALA A 291 -71.12 -6.83 -0.26
N ALA A 292 -69.90 -6.41 0.08
CA ALA A 292 -69.58 -5.73 1.33
C ALA A 292 -68.83 -4.44 1.05
N SER A 293 -69.04 -3.44 1.91
CA SER A 293 -68.16 -2.29 2.05
C SER A 293 -67.32 -2.47 3.30
N PHE A 294 -66.01 -2.23 3.21
CA PHE A 294 -65.09 -2.41 4.34
C PHE A 294 -63.93 -1.42 4.27
N LYS A 295 -63.18 -1.29 5.35
CA LYS A 295 -61.89 -0.58 5.38
C LYS A 295 -60.80 -1.55 5.78
N TYR A 296 -59.62 -1.42 5.17
CA TYR A 296 -58.44 -2.10 5.68
C TYR A 296 -58.02 -1.42 6.99
N ARG A 297 -57.84 -2.22 8.04
CA ARG A 297 -57.30 -1.76 9.32
C ARG A 297 -55.87 -1.26 9.12
N ALA A 298 -55.46 -0.28 9.92
CA ALA A 298 -54.05 0.13 9.98
C ALA A 298 -53.15 -1.05 10.38
N ARG A 299 -51.95 -1.12 9.78
CA ARG A 299 -51.08 -2.31 9.84
C ARG A 299 -49.62 -1.96 9.57
N GLY A 300 -48.76 -2.12 10.56
CA GLY A 300 -47.39 -1.63 10.51
C GLY A 300 -47.35 -0.14 10.11
N VAL A 301 -46.61 0.17 9.05
CA VAL A 301 -46.51 1.54 8.48
C VAL A 301 -47.69 1.93 7.57
N LEU A 302 -48.68 1.06 7.36
CA LEU A 302 -49.87 1.36 6.55
C LEU A 302 -50.97 1.93 7.43
N GLU A 303 -51.48 3.11 7.05
CA GLU A 303 -52.64 3.73 7.70
C GLU A 303 -53.95 3.00 7.35
N GLU A 304 -55.01 3.26 8.11
CA GLU A 304 -56.36 2.78 7.77
C GLU A 304 -56.74 3.27 6.38
N SER A 305 -57.28 2.37 5.54
CA SER A 305 -57.69 2.77 4.19
C SER A 305 -58.99 3.55 4.19
N ASP A 306 -59.24 4.26 3.10
CA ASP A 306 -60.59 4.70 2.74
C ASP A 306 -61.54 3.51 2.55
N THR A 307 -62.85 3.79 2.53
CA THR A 307 -63.89 2.78 2.29
C THR A 307 -63.69 2.09 0.93
N GLN A 308 -63.58 0.77 0.98
CA GLN A 308 -63.47 -0.14 -0.15
C GLN A 308 -64.76 -0.92 -0.34
N TYR A 309 -64.93 -1.49 -1.53
CA TYR A 309 -66.07 -2.34 -1.89
C TYR A 309 -65.56 -3.65 -2.48
N GLY A 310 -66.15 -4.77 -2.07
CA GLY A 310 -65.74 -6.09 -2.56
C GLY A 310 -66.48 -7.23 -1.88
N PHE A 311 -65.82 -8.38 -1.79
CA PHE A 311 -66.32 -9.58 -1.14
C PHE A 311 -65.43 -9.97 0.03
N ILE A 312 -66.01 -10.65 1.02
CA ILE A 312 -65.27 -11.18 2.18
C ILE A 312 -64.87 -12.63 1.90
N ALA A 313 -63.58 -12.93 1.99
CA ALA A 313 -63.08 -14.26 1.64
C ALA A 313 -63.57 -15.37 2.57
N GLN A 314 -63.80 -15.05 3.85
CA GLN A 314 -64.40 -15.98 4.82
C GLN A 314 -65.84 -16.36 4.46
N ASP A 315 -66.62 -15.47 3.87
CA ASP A 315 -67.99 -15.79 3.44
C ASP A 315 -67.98 -16.69 2.17
N LEU A 316 -66.96 -16.53 1.34
CA LEU A 316 -66.82 -17.26 0.08
C LEU A 316 -66.18 -18.64 0.23
N VAL A 317 -65.46 -18.92 1.33
CA VAL A 317 -64.77 -20.22 1.48
C VAL A 317 -65.75 -21.39 1.59
N ASP A 318 -66.92 -21.17 2.20
CA ASP A 318 -67.94 -22.20 2.35
C ASP A 318 -68.81 -22.38 1.10
N VAL A 319 -68.98 -21.30 0.34
CA VAL A 319 -69.90 -21.23 -0.81
C VAL A 319 -69.20 -21.52 -2.14
N SER A 320 -67.98 -21.02 -2.31
CA SER A 320 -67.19 -21.15 -3.52
C SER A 320 -65.69 -21.24 -3.16
N PRO A 321 -65.23 -22.36 -2.58
CA PRO A 321 -63.86 -22.52 -2.09
C PRO A 321 -62.78 -22.27 -3.16
N ASP A 322 -63.08 -22.55 -4.44
CA ASP A 322 -62.11 -22.42 -5.54
C ASP A 322 -61.62 -20.99 -5.79
N VAL A 323 -62.39 -19.98 -5.37
CA VAL A 323 -62.03 -18.57 -5.53
C VAL A 323 -61.27 -18.00 -4.33
N VAL A 324 -61.04 -18.82 -3.30
CA VAL A 324 -60.33 -18.43 -2.08
C VAL A 324 -58.97 -19.13 -2.05
N ARG A 325 -57.93 -18.40 -1.63
CA ARG A 325 -56.57 -18.91 -1.41
C ARG A 325 -56.13 -18.60 0.02
N GLY A 326 -55.23 -19.40 0.58
CA GLY A 326 -54.70 -19.23 1.94
C GLY A 326 -55.37 -20.16 2.96
N LYS A 327 -55.00 -20.02 4.24
CA LYS A 327 -55.55 -20.83 5.35
C LYS A 327 -56.55 -20.07 6.24
N GLY A 328 -56.65 -18.76 6.04
CA GLY A 328 -57.48 -17.89 6.87
C GLY A 328 -56.75 -17.45 8.13
N LEU A 329 -57.20 -16.34 8.69
CA LEU A 329 -56.83 -15.90 10.02
C LEU A 329 -57.85 -16.49 11.01
N GLU A 330 -57.38 -17.14 12.07
CA GLU A 330 -58.22 -17.46 13.22
C GLU A 330 -58.36 -16.20 14.12
N ASN A 331 -59.45 -16.11 14.89
CA ASN A 331 -59.83 -14.90 15.63
C ASN A 331 -58.78 -14.40 16.66
N TYR A 332 -57.78 -15.21 16.99
CA TYR A 332 -56.72 -14.89 17.96
C TYR A 332 -55.33 -14.70 17.32
N ASP A 333 -55.20 -14.85 16.00
CA ASP A 333 -53.92 -14.82 15.26
C ASP A 333 -53.66 -13.48 14.54
N TYR A 334 -54.46 -12.44 14.80
CA TYR A 334 -54.25 -11.13 14.20
C TYR A 334 -53.06 -10.41 14.87
N ASP A 335 -51.91 -10.44 14.19
CA ASP A 335 -50.74 -9.63 14.49
C ASP A 335 -50.72 -8.39 13.57
N PRO A 336 -50.86 -7.16 14.12
CA PRO A 336 -50.87 -5.92 13.34
C PRO A 336 -49.53 -5.63 12.66
N ASP A 337 -48.43 -6.20 13.14
CA ASP A 337 -47.08 -6.02 12.59
C ASP A 337 -46.71 -7.16 11.65
N ASN A 338 -47.32 -8.34 11.82
CA ASN A 338 -47.07 -9.52 11.00
C ASN A 338 -48.32 -10.37 10.71
N PRO A 339 -49.25 -9.90 9.87
CA PRO A 339 -50.46 -10.66 9.53
C PRO A 339 -50.09 -11.78 8.55
N ARG A 340 -49.99 -12.99 9.09
CA ARG A 340 -49.73 -14.24 8.35
C ARG A 340 -51.05 -14.93 8.03
N ALA A 341 -51.06 -15.89 7.11
CA ALA A 341 -52.17 -16.82 6.87
C ALA A 341 -53.50 -16.29 6.28
N GLY A 342 -53.72 -14.98 6.21
CA GLY A 342 -54.99 -14.40 5.75
C GLY A 342 -55.47 -14.96 4.40
N TYR A 343 -56.78 -15.18 4.29
CA TYR A 343 -57.39 -15.53 3.02
C TYR A 343 -57.21 -14.39 2.01
N SER A 344 -57.04 -14.77 0.75
CA SER A 344 -57.04 -13.86 -0.40
C SER A 344 -58.01 -14.35 -1.46
N LEU A 345 -58.61 -13.42 -2.21
CA LEU A 345 -59.51 -13.72 -3.30
C LEU A 345 -58.77 -13.83 -4.62
N ASP A 346 -59.02 -14.93 -5.35
CA ASP A 346 -58.59 -15.10 -6.73
C ASP A 346 -59.58 -14.36 -7.65
N GLN A 347 -59.24 -13.12 -7.97
CA GLN A 347 -60.07 -12.25 -8.80
C GLN A 347 -60.36 -12.87 -10.18
N MET A 348 -59.40 -13.61 -10.75
CA MET A 348 -59.59 -14.26 -12.05
C MET A 348 -60.62 -15.38 -11.95
N ALA A 349 -60.56 -16.19 -10.88
CA ALA A 349 -61.55 -17.22 -10.62
C ALA A 349 -62.96 -16.64 -10.39
N ILE A 350 -63.08 -15.51 -9.68
CA ILE A 350 -64.35 -14.79 -9.50
C ILE A 350 -64.89 -14.31 -10.86
N ILE A 351 -64.05 -13.67 -11.68
CA ILE A 351 -64.44 -13.19 -13.01
C ILE A 351 -64.88 -14.35 -13.90
N MET A 352 -64.22 -15.51 -13.81
CA MET A 352 -64.59 -16.72 -14.54
C MET A 352 -66.01 -17.18 -14.15
N LYS A 353 -66.31 -17.34 -12.86
CA LYS A 353 -67.65 -17.74 -12.40
C LYS A 353 -68.71 -16.70 -12.77
N LEU A 354 -68.42 -15.40 -12.62
CA LEU A 354 -69.32 -14.33 -13.11
C LEU A 354 -69.58 -14.42 -14.62
N THR A 355 -68.56 -14.76 -15.41
CA THR A 355 -68.69 -14.95 -16.86
C THR A 355 -69.61 -16.13 -17.18
N GLN A 356 -69.45 -17.26 -16.49
CA GLN A 356 -70.34 -18.42 -16.63
C GLN A 356 -71.78 -18.07 -16.28
N SER A 357 -71.99 -17.37 -15.16
CA SER A 357 -73.31 -16.90 -14.71
C SER A 357 -73.98 -15.99 -15.73
N VAL A 358 -73.24 -15.02 -16.28
CA VAL A 358 -73.76 -14.13 -17.35
C VAL A 358 -74.12 -14.93 -18.61
N GLN A 359 -73.27 -15.87 -19.03
CA GLN A 359 -73.56 -16.73 -20.17
C GLN A 359 -74.82 -17.58 -19.95
N TYR A 360 -75.03 -18.10 -18.73
CA TYR A 360 -76.23 -18.85 -18.39
C TYR A 360 -77.49 -17.98 -18.41
N LEU A 361 -77.44 -16.82 -17.74
CA LEU A 361 -78.56 -15.86 -17.74
C LEU A 361 -78.92 -15.43 -19.17
N GLN A 362 -77.93 -15.16 -20.02
CA GLN A 362 -78.16 -14.82 -21.43
C GLN A 362 -78.88 -15.95 -22.19
N LYS A 363 -78.47 -17.20 -21.98
CA LYS A 363 -79.17 -18.37 -22.56
C LYS A 363 -80.62 -18.45 -22.09
N GLN A 364 -80.90 -18.18 -20.81
CA GLN A 364 -82.27 -18.18 -20.28
C GLN A 364 -83.11 -17.03 -20.83
N ILE A 365 -82.55 -15.82 -20.94
CA ILE A 365 -83.22 -14.67 -21.56
C ILE A 365 -83.59 -14.99 -23.01
N GLN A 366 -82.69 -15.58 -23.80
CA GLN A 366 -82.98 -15.98 -25.17
C GLN A 366 -84.12 -17.00 -25.26
N LYS A 367 -84.13 -18.00 -24.37
CA LYS A 367 -85.24 -18.98 -24.29
C LYS A 367 -86.56 -18.29 -23.96
N LEU A 368 -86.58 -17.40 -22.96
CA LEU A 368 -87.78 -16.65 -22.59
C LEU A 368 -88.28 -15.77 -23.74
N GLN A 369 -87.39 -15.06 -24.45
CA GLN A 369 -87.76 -14.26 -25.61
C GLN A 369 -88.36 -15.10 -26.75
N GLN A 370 -87.86 -16.32 -26.97
CA GLN A 370 -88.43 -17.24 -27.96
C GLN A 370 -89.84 -17.71 -27.58
N VAL A 371 -90.04 -18.06 -26.30
CA VAL A 371 -91.37 -18.44 -25.79
C VAL A 371 -92.34 -17.28 -25.95
N THR A 372 -91.98 -16.06 -25.52
CA THR A 372 -92.85 -14.87 -25.66
C THR A 372 -93.21 -14.60 -27.12
N LYS A 373 -92.27 -14.73 -28.06
CA LYS A 373 -92.54 -14.57 -29.50
C LYS A 373 -93.57 -15.58 -30.01
N GLN A 374 -93.43 -16.85 -29.63
CA GLN A 374 -94.38 -17.90 -30.00
C GLN A 374 -95.78 -17.63 -29.46
N THR A 375 -95.89 -17.19 -28.20
CA THR A 375 -97.18 -16.85 -27.58
C THR A 375 -97.82 -15.62 -28.22
N SER A 376 -97.05 -14.61 -28.62
CA SER A 376 -97.56 -13.41 -29.30
C SER A 376 -97.98 -13.61 -30.76
N SER A 377 -97.53 -14.69 -31.41
CA SER A 377 -97.92 -15.04 -32.78
C SER A 377 -99.12 -15.98 -32.87
N GLY A 378 -99.57 -16.52 -31.73
CA GLY A 378 -100.72 -17.43 -31.61
C GLY A 378 -102.01 -16.77 -31.10
N SER A 379 -102.00 -15.45 -30.93
CA SER A 379 -103.14 -14.57 -30.61
C SER A 379 -103.31 -13.56 -31.74
#